data_AF-A0A1H8HA58-F1
#
_entry.id   AF-A0A1H8HA58-F1
#
_cell.length_a   1.000
_cell.length_b   1.000
_cell.length_c   1.000
_cell.angle_alpha   90.00
_cell.angle_beta   90.00
_cell.angle_gamma   90.00
#
_symmetry.space_group_name_H-M   'P 1'
#
loop_
_entity.id
_entity.type
_entity.pdbx_description
1 polymer ?
#
loop_
_entity_poly.entity_id
_entity_poly.type
_entity_poly.pdbx_seq_one_letter_code
_entity_poly.pdbx_strand_id
1 'polypeptide(L)'
;MNRLRHLMSLCIFISLMACEQNEDWVVNEPMQSFEENPEYAPLNTIPDWVSEKVTPKEYELWRTMSSRYEINYSFLKKDISEKRKKEIYDCINNICERIEKGQINKYEGFLNIADEDGTTLSDSQYFGRIATRSPEGGAEYKTNGCTLYTHSLGPYIKAAVTYKKSDDDVAITSSSVYTGSPYLGNDPSFSGASSVSYDKDKKLIAASCSGTLSFKDGSRKVEVTVQKTGFMIP
;
A
#
# COMPACT_ATOMS: atom_id res chain seq x y z
N MET A 1 -27.52 -53.84 -16.73
CA MET A 1 -28.06 -52.60 -16.12
C MET A 1 -27.31 -52.10 -14.87
N ASN A 2 -26.51 -52.91 -14.16
CA ASN A 2 -25.82 -52.45 -12.94
C ASN A 2 -24.48 -51.71 -13.15
N ARG A 3 -23.80 -51.87 -14.29
CA ARG A 3 -22.53 -51.15 -14.56
C ARG A 3 -22.71 -49.67 -14.92
N LEU A 4 -23.86 -49.31 -15.51
CA LEU A 4 -24.16 -47.92 -15.88
C LEU A 4 -24.49 -47.05 -14.65
N ARG A 5 -25.07 -47.64 -13.60
CA ARG A 5 -25.40 -46.95 -12.34
C ARG A 5 -24.15 -46.59 -11.53
N HIS A 6 -23.11 -47.43 -11.55
CA HIS A 6 -21.85 -47.09 -10.87
C HIS A 6 -21.05 -46.01 -11.60
N LEU A 7 -21.08 -45.97 -12.93
CA LEU A 7 -20.42 -44.89 -13.70
C LEU A 7 -21.10 -43.54 -13.45
N MET A 8 -22.44 -43.48 -13.44
CA MET A 8 -23.16 -42.23 -13.14
C MET A 8 -22.97 -41.79 -11.69
N SER A 9 -22.90 -42.72 -10.73
CA SER A 9 -22.61 -42.38 -9.33
C SER A 9 -21.19 -41.82 -9.16
N LEU A 10 -20.21 -42.33 -9.91
CA LEU A 10 -18.84 -41.81 -9.87
C LEU A 10 -18.72 -40.43 -10.52
N CYS A 11 -19.45 -40.18 -11.62
CA CYS A 11 -19.51 -38.84 -12.24
C CYS A 11 -20.18 -37.81 -11.32
N ILE A 12 -21.22 -38.18 -10.57
CA ILE A 12 -21.88 -37.27 -9.61
C ILE A 12 -20.94 -36.93 -8.44
N PHE A 13 -20.10 -37.87 -7.98
CA PHE A 13 -19.09 -37.58 -6.96
C PHE A 13 -17.90 -36.75 -7.46
N ILE A 14 -17.51 -36.88 -8.74
CA ILE A 14 -16.46 -36.04 -9.35
C ILE A 14 -16.97 -34.61 -9.59
N SER A 15 -18.27 -34.43 -9.90
CA SER A 15 -18.88 -33.10 -10.08
C SER A 15 -19.12 -32.31 -8.79
N LEU A 16 -19.01 -32.93 -7.61
CA LEU A 16 -19.10 -32.25 -6.30
C LEU A 16 -17.73 -31.74 -5.78
N MET A 17 -16.64 -32.08 -6.45
CA MET A 17 -15.31 -31.46 -6.29
C MET A 17 -15.08 -30.39 -7.35
N ALA A 18 -16.13 -29.69 -7.78
CA ALA A 18 -15.93 -28.38 -8.39
C ALA A 18 -15.36 -27.49 -7.28
N CYS A 19 -14.03 -27.33 -7.24
CA CYS A 19 -13.39 -26.23 -6.52
C CYS A 19 -14.14 -24.96 -6.92
N GLU A 20 -14.94 -24.43 -6.00
CA GLU A 20 -15.51 -23.11 -6.09
C GLU A 20 -14.31 -22.14 -6.06
N GLN A 21 -13.75 -21.85 -7.23
CA GLN A 21 -12.76 -20.79 -7.39
C GLN A 21 -13.51 -19.48 -7.13
N ASN A 22 -13.38 -18.97 -5.90
CA ASN A 22 -13.76 -17.61 -5.58
C ASN A 22 -12.77 -16.68 -6.29
N GLU A 23 -13.05 -16.36 -7.56
CA GLU A 23 -12.35 -15.33 -8.31
C GLU A 23 -12.94 -13.97 -7.95
N ASP A 24 -12.20 -13.19 -7.16
CA ASP A 24 -12.56 -11.82 -6.79
C ASP A 24 -11.69 -10.80 -7.54
N TRP A 25 -12.23 -9.61 -7.78
CA TRP A 25 -11.57 -8.53 -8.52
C TRP A 25 -11.53 -7.26 -7.68
N VAL A 26 -10.33 -6.84 -7.31
CA VAL A 26 -10.08 -5.67 -6.47
C VAL A 26 -9.33 -4.63 -7.28
N VAL A 27 -9.94 -3.45 -7.45
CA VAL A 27 -9.40 -2.34 -8.24
C VAL A 27 -9.05 -1.12 -7.37
N ASN A 28 -8.40 -0.12 -7.98
CA ASN A 28 -7.96 1.10 -7.31
C ASN A 28 -9.11 2.09 -7.09
N GLU A 29 -10.01 1.69 -6.20
CA GLU A 29 -11.16 2.45 -5.73
C GLU A 29 -11.10 2.64 -4.22
N PRO A 30 -11.82 3.63 -3.67
CA PRO A 30 -11.89 3.88 -2.23
C PRO A 30 -12.40 2.66 -1.45
N MET A 31 -11.88 2.48 -0.24
CA MET A 31 -12.32 1.45 0.70
C MET A 31 -13.80 1.62 1.06
N GLN A 32 -14.55 0.53 1.14
CA GLN A 32 -15.95 0.55 1.59
C GLN A 32 -16.06 0.51 3.12
N SER A 33 -15.08 -0.07 3.80
CA SER A 33 -14.98 -0.07 5.26
C SER A 33 -13.55 0.10 5.75
N PHE A 34 -13.41 0.53 7.02
CA PHE A 34 -12.11 0.64 7.69
C PHE A 34 -11.36 -0.70 7.76
N GLU A 35 -12.06 -1.84 7.74
CA GLU A 35 -11.44 -3.16 7.88
C GLU A 35 -10.66 -3.62 6.65
N GLU A 36 -10.91 -3.04 5.46
CA GLU A 36 -10.23 -3.48 4.22
C GLU A 36 -8.72 -3.21 4.24
N ASN A 37 -8.29 -2.09 4.85
CA ASN A 37 -6.89 -1.74 5.02
C ASN A 37 -6.74 -0.84 6.26
N PRO A 38 -6.75 -1.43 7.47
CA PRO A 38 -6.95 -0.70 8.73
C PRO A 38 -5.82 0.27 9.11
N GLU A 39 -4.70 0.21 8.39
CA GLU A 39 -3.59 1.15 8.53
C GLU A 39 -3.90 2.54 7.94
N TYR A 40 -4.93 2.63 7.08
CA TYR A 40 -5.27 3.83 6.32
C TYR A 40 -6.62 4.41 6.76
N ALA A 41 -6.68 5.73 6.86
CA ALA A 41 -7.93 6.45 7.06
C ALA A 41 -8.71 6.51 5.73
N PRO A 42 -10.01 6.15 5.70
CA PRO A 42 -10.88 6.30 4.54
C PRO A 42 -10.98 7.75 4.05
N LEU A 43 -11.43 7.92 2.82
CA LEU A 43 -11.60 9.24 2.23
C LEU A 43 -12.46 10.17 3.09
N ASN A 44 -12.06 11.44 3.12
CA ASN A 44 -12.68 12.52 3.88
C ASN A 44 -12.72 12.29 5.40
N THR A 45 -11.91 11.35 5.90
CA THR A 45 -11.76 11.11 7.35
C THR A 45 -10.34 11.41 7.80
N ILE A 46 -10.21 11.86 9.05
CA ILE A 46 -8.94 12.04 9.74
C ILE A 46 -9.14 11.48 11.15
N PRO A 47 -8.29 10.55 11.64
CA PRO A 47 -8.42 10.03 12.99
C PRO A 47 -8.33 11.14 14.06
N ASP A 48 -9.18 11.11 15.08
CA ASP A 48 -9.30 12.20 16.08
C ASP A 48 -7.95 12.60 16.71
N TRP A 49 -7.12 11.62 17.04
CA TRP A 49 -5.80 11.82 17.66
C TRP A 49 -4.84 12.65 16.81
N VAL A 50 -5.05 12.74 15.49
CA VAL A 50 -4.22 13.55 14.58
C VAL A 50 -4.38 15.04 14.89
N SER A 51 -5.59 15.47 15.28
CA SER A 51 -5.88 16.89 15.59
C SER A 51 -5.07 17.42 16.78
N GLU A 52 -4.62 16.54 17.68
CA GLU A 52 -3.77 16.87 18.82
C GLU A 52 -2.28 16.99 18.44
N LYS A 53 -1.90 16.50 17.25
CA LYS A 53 -0.51 16.42 16.77
C LYS A 53 -0.15 17.47 15.73
N VAL A 54 -1.14 18.18 15.18
CA VAL A 54 -0.96 19.14 14.09
C VAL A 54 -1.62 20.46 14.43
N THR A 55 -1.15 21.54 13.81
CA THR A 55 -1.81 22.85 13.92
C THR A 55 -3.11 22.87 13.10
N PRO A 56 -4.03 23.83 13.35
CA PRO A 56 -5.24 23.97 12.53
C PRO A 56 -4.97 24.14 11.04
N LYS A 57 -3.89 24.84 10.67
CA LYS A 57 -3.51 25.03 9.25
C LYS A 57 -3.07 23.70 8.61
N GLU A 58 -2.26 22.93 9.32
CA GLU A 58 -1.81 21.62 8.88
C GLU A 58 -2.98 20.63 8.80
N TYR A 59 -3.93 20.71 9.73
CA TYR A 59 -5.14 19.88 9.73
C TYR A 59 -6.00 20.12 8.49
N GLU A 60 -6.19 21.38 8.07
CA GLU A 60 -6.95 21.68 6.85
C GLU A 60 -6.26 21.17 5.59
N LEU A 61 -4.93 21.18 5.52
CA LEU A 61 -4.20 20.51 4.44
C LEU A 61 -4.48 19.01 4.41
N TRP A 62 -4.46 18.35 5.58
CA TRP A 62 -4.79 16.93 5.68
C TRP A 62 -6.24 16.64 5.27
N ARG A 63 -7.17 17.56 5.53
CA ARG A 63 -8.56 17.46 5.08
C ARG A 63 -8.67 17.53 3.57
N THR A 64 -7.93 18.43 2.93
CA THR A 64 -7.88 18.50 1.46
C THR A 64 -7.24 17.23 0.88
N MET A 65 -6.14 16.75 1.46
CA MET A 65 -5.47 15.51 1.04
C MET A 65 -6.40 14.29 1.16
N SER A 66 -7.14 14.14 2.27
CA SER A 66 -8.02 12.99 2.49
C SER A 66 -9.20 12.93 1.54
N SER A 67 -9.47 13.99 0.77
CA SER A 67 -10.48 13.97 -0.30
C SER A 67 -10.04 13.19 -1.56
N ARG A 68 -8.75 12.83 -1.67
CA ARG A 68 -8.18 12.13 -2.84
C ARG A 68 -7.34 10.91 -2.47
N TYR A 69 -6.78 10.89 -1.26
CA TYR A 69 -5.91 9.82 -0.78
C TYR A 69 -6.46 9.20 0.50
N GLU A 70 -6.25 7.89 0.68
CA GLU A 70 -6.44 7.20 1.95
C GLU A 70 -5.10 7.17 2.68
N ILE A 71 -5.03 7.74 3.88
CA ILE A 71 -3.75 8.20 4.45
C ILE A 71 -3.40 7.41 5.72
N ASN A 72 -2.16 6.92 5.78
CA ASN A 72 -1.59 6.37 6.99
C ASN A 72 -0.88 7.46 7.79
N TYR A 73 -1.45 7.84 8.94
CA TYR A 73 -0.93 8.90 9.79
C TYR A 73 0.15 8.45 10.79
N SER A 74 0.61 7.20 10.74
CA SER A 74 1.54 6.62 11.74
C SER A 74 2.82 7.42 11.95
N PHE A 75 3.29 8.18 10.96
CA PHE A 75 4.46 9.05 11.07
C PHE A 75 4.32 10.11 12.19
N LEU A 76 3.09 10.57 12.51
CA LEU A 76 2.81 11.53 13.60
C LEU A 76 2.93 10.91 15.00
N LYS A 77 3.10 9.59 15.10
CA LYS A 77 3.35 8.90 16.38
C LYS A 77 4.83 8.97 16.79
N LYS A 78 5.70 9.47 15.92
CA LYS A 78 7.14 9.64 16.16
C LYS A 78 7.48 11.12 16.25
N ASP A 79 8.63 11.43 16.84
CA ASP A 79 9.18 12.78 16.80
C ASP A 79 9.70 13.08 15.39
N ILE A 80 9.32 14.24 14.85
CA ILE A 80 9.66 14.68 13.49
C ILE A 80 10.48 15.95 13.61
N SER A 81 11.66 16.01 12.97
CA SER A 81 12.45 17.25 12.98
C SER A 81 11.74 18.38 12.22
N GLU A 82 12.05 19.64 12.55
CA GLU A 82 11.53 20.79 11.82
C GLU A 82 11.89 20.74 10.32
N LYS A 83 13.07 20.19 9.98
CA LYS A 83 13.48 19.98 8.59
C LYS A 83 12.51 19.01 7.90
N ARG A 84 12.27 17.84 8.50
CA ARG A 84 11.38 16.83 7.92
C ARG A 84 9.93 17.32 7.86
N LYS A 85 9.48 18.03 8.90
CA LYS A 85 8.17 18.65 8.96
C LYS A 85 7.96 19.61 7.78
N LYS A 86 8.96 20.46 7.51
CA LYS A 86 8.94 21.36 6.34
C LYS A 86 8.85 20.59 5.02
N GLU A 87 9.65 19.54 4.83
CA GLU A 87 9.59 18.72 3.61
C GLU A 87 8.20 18.11 3.37
N ILE A 88 7.59 17.55 4.42
CA ILE A 88 6.26 16.94 4.35
C ILE A 88 5.22 17.98 3.96
N TYR A 89 5.17 19.12 4.66
CA TYR A 89 4.14 20.13 4.41
C TYR A 89 4.37 20.92 3.13
N ASP A 90 5.60 21.10 2.66
CA ASP A 90 5.86 21.68 1.33
C ASP A 90 5.31 20.76 0.22
N CYS A 91 5.49 19.44 0.35
CA CYS A 91 4.93 18.45 -0.58
C CYS A 91 3.39 18.47 -0.55
N ILE A 92 2.80 18.42 0.65
CA ILE A 92 1.35 18.44 0.83
C ILE A 92 0.72 19.72 0.28
N ASN A 93 1.31 20.89 0.54
CA ASN A 93 0.83 22.16 0.01
C ASN A 93 0.76 22.13 -1.53
N ASN A 94 1.84 21.68 -2.20
CA ASN A 94 1.85 21.52 -3.65
C ASN A 94 0.75 20.58 -4.16
N ILE A 95 0.49 19.47 -3.46
CA ILE A 95 -0.57 18.54 -3.84
C ILE A 95 -1.95 19.18 -3.62
N CYS A 96 -2.18 19.85 -2.49
CA CYS A 96 -3.44 20.53 -2.20
C CYS A 96 -3.77 21.60 -3.25
N GLU A 97 -2.80 22.40 -3.66
CA GLU A 97 -2.99 23.36 -4.75
C GLU A 97 -3.47 22.69 -6.05
N ARG A 98 -2.93 21.51 -6.38
CA ARG A 98 -3.33 20.75 -7.57
C ARG A 98 -4.73 20.15 -7.44
N ILE A 99 -5.12 19.74 -6.23
CA ILE A 99 -6.48 19.29 -5.92
C ILE A 99 -7.47 20.45 -6.11
N GLU A 100 -7.16 21.62 -5.54
CA GLU A 100 -7.98 22.83 -5.60
C GLU A 100 -8.11 23.38 -7.03
N LYS A 101 -7.02 23.31 -7.82
CA LYS A 101 -7.02 23.66 -9.25
C LYS A 101 -7.72 22.61 -10.14
N GLY A 102 -8.24 21.52 -9.56
CA GLY A 102 -8.90 20.44 -10.29
C GLY A 102 -7.98 19.56 -11.14
N GLN A 103 -6.67 19.67 -10.96
CA GLN A 103 -5.66 18.85 -11.66
C GLN A 103 -5.58 17.44 -11.07
N ILE A 104 -5.90 17.29 -9.77
CA ILE A 104 -6.11 16.00 -9.10
C ILE A 104 -7.58 15.94 -8.68
N ASN A 105 -8.42 15.35 -9.54
CA ASN A 105 -9.89 15.38 -9.41
C ASN A 105 -10.53 14.01 -9.17
N LYS A 106 -9.74 12.95 -9.05
CA LYS A 106 -10.18 11.57 -8.80
C LYS A 106 -9.46 10.97 -7.61
N TYR A 107 -9.99 9.87 -7.08
CA TYR A 107 -9.27 9.03 -6.14
C TYR A 107 -7.92 8.60 -6.72
N GLU A 108 -6.87 8.74 -5.91
CA GLU A 108 -5.50 8.44 -6.31
C GLU A 108 -5.06 7.07 -5.79
N GLY A 109 -5.27 6.79 -4.50
CA GLY A 109 -4.79 5.56 -3.86
C GLY A 109 -4.42 5.79 -2.40
N PHE A 110 -3.63 4.85 -1.87
CA PHE A 110 -3.08 4.92 -0.52
C PHE A 110 -1.92 5.93 -0.44
N LEU A 111 -1.67 6.53 0.72
CA LEU A 111 -0.54 7.44 0.95
C LEU A 111 0.17 7.14 2.28
N ASN A 112 1.47 6.88 2.18
CA ASN A 112 2.40 6.77 3.30
C ASN A 112 3.39 7.94 3.33
N ILE A 113 3.87 8.26 4.53
CA ILE A 113 4.92 9.26 4.75
C ILE A 113 6.17 8.52 5.23
N ALA A 114 7.29 8.66 4.52
CA ALA A 114 8.55 8.05 4.94
C ALA A 114 9.01 8.63 6.28
N ASP A 115 9.50 7.78 7.16
CA ASP A 115 10.18 8.22 8.38
C ASP A 115 11.50 8.92 8.06
N GLU A 116 11.93 9.79 8.96
CA GLU A 116 13.16 10.57 8.79
C GLU A 116 14.41 9.68 8.83
N ASP A 117 14.38 8.64 9.68
CA ASP A 117 15.42 7.60 9.80
C ASP A 117 15.39 6.57 8.66
N GLY A 118 14.50 6.75 7.68
CA GLY A 118 14.49 6.03 6.42
C GLY A 118 13.98 4.58 6.49
N THR A 119 13.20 4.21 7.52
CA THR A 119 12.54 2.89 7.59
C THR A 119 11.12 2.98 8.15
N THR A 120 10.09 2.80 7.31
CA THR A 120 8.67 2.78 7.74
C THR A 120 8.08 1.39 7.95
N LEU A 121 8.75 0.34 7.47
CA LEU A 121 8.24 -1.03 7.57
C LEU A 121 8.64 -1.65 8.91
N SER A 122 7.64 -2.07 9.70
CA SER A 122 7.83 -2.93 10.88
C SER A 122 8.42 -4.31 10.52
N ASP A 123 8.31 -4.71 9.26
CA ASP A 123 8.78 -5.99 8.73
C ASP A 123 10.24 -5.88 8.28
N SER A 124 11.11 -5.37 9.16
CA SER A 124 12.55 -5.14 8.94
C SER A 124 13.34 -6.37 8.48
N GLN A 125 12.76 -7.57 8.58
CA GLN A 125 13.37 -8.84 8.21
C GLN A 125 13.52 -9.03 6.69
N TYR A 126 12.76 -8.31 5.85
CA TYR A 126 12.87 -8.41 4.38
C TYR A 126 13.87 -7.44 3.76
N PHE A 127 14.38 -6.45 4.51
CA PHE A 127 15.17 -5.35 3.96
C PHE A 127 16.54 -5.23 4.64
N GLY A 128 17.57 -5.77 3.99
CA GLY A 128 18.96 -5.74 4.45
C GLY A 128 19.69 -4.39 4.32
N ARG A 129 18.98 -3.26 4.14
CA ARG A 129 19.61 -1.93 4.06
C ARG A 129 18.87 -0.93 4.95
N ILE A 130 19.39 -0.82 6.18
CA ILE A 130 19.18 0.29 7.11
C ILE A 130 19.62 1.59 6.42
N ALA A 131 18.89 2.68 6.65
CA ALA A 131 19.26 3.99 6.12
C ALA A 131 20.72 4.29 6.45
N THR A 132 21.52 4.54 5.41
CA THR A 132 22.93 4.92 5.57
C THR A 132 23.07 6.34 5.05
N ARG A 133 23.41 7.24 5.96
CA ARG A 133 23.76 8.62 5.61
C ARG A 133 25.17 8.63 5.04
N SER A 134 25.37 9.25 3.89
CA SER A 134 26.73 9.52 3.42
C SER A 134 27.42 10.48 4.41
N PRO A 135 28.67 10.23 4.84
CA PRO A 135 29.38 11.07 5.82
C PRO A 135 29.54 12.54 5.42
N GLU A 136 29.40 12.87 4.12
CA GLU A 136 29.76 14.18 3.57
C GLU A 136 28.56 15.13 3.37
N GLY A 137 27.42 14.91 4.04
CA GLY A 137 26.25 15.77 3.88
C GLY A 137 25.58 15.65 2.51
N GLY A 138 25.68 14.47 1.90
CA GLY A 138 25.06 14.13 0.63
C GLY A 138 23.76 13.34 0.75
N ALA A 139 23.17 13.07 -0.42
CA ALA A 139 21.91 12.38 -0.62
C ALA A 139 21.68 11.15 0.29
N GLU A 140 20.46 11.04 0.81
CA GLU A 140 20.05 10.06 1.82
C GLU A 140 19.49 8.81 1.14
N TYR A 141 19.97 7.62 1.55
CA TYR A 141 19.36 6.35 1.14
C TYR A 141 18.28 5.94 2.15
N LYS A 142 17.05 5.75 1.66
CA LYS A 142 15.89 5.41 2.47
C LYS A 142 15.15 4.22 1.89
N THR A 143 14.48 3.46 2.75
CA THR A 143 13.53 2.41 2.36
C THR A 143 12.16 2.73 2.95
N ASN A 144 11.18 2.88 2.08
CA ASN A 144 9.78 3.06 2.48
C ASN A 144 8.96 1.91 1.89
N GLY A 145 7.81 1.59 2.51
CA GLY A 145 6.88 0.64 1.96
C GLY A 145 5.44 1.09 2.08
N CYS A 146 4.56 0.37 1.40
CA CYS A 146 3.13 0.63 1.34
C CYS A 146 2.37 -0.69 1.26
N THR A 147 1.33 -0.84 2.06
CA THR A 147 0.40 -1.97 1.98
C THR A 147 -0.62 -1.66 0.89
N LEU A 148 -0.48 -2.32 -0.27
CA LEU A 148 -1.32 -2.09 -1.45
C LEU A 148 -2.67 -2.79 -1.32
N TYR A 149 -2.73 -3.91 -0.62
CA TYR A 149 -3.96 -4.68 -0.43
C TYR A 149 -3.84 -5.59 0.80
N THR A 150 -4.94 -5.74 1.53
CA THR A 150 -5.10 -6.72 2.60
C THR A 150 -6.42 -7.46 2.39
N HIS A 151 -6.37 -8.78 2.34
CA HIS A 151 -7.57 -9.60 2.33
C HIS A 151 -8.13 -9.69 3.75
N SER A 152 -9.45 -9.77 3.89
CA SER A 152 -10.15 -10.01 5.16
C SER A 152 -9.71 -11.27 5.92
N LEU A 153 -9.03 -12.21 5.26
CA LEU A 153 -8.52 -13.44 5.85
C LEU A 153 -7.05 -13.32 6.32
N GLY A 154 -6.42 -12.16 6.14
CA GLY A 154 -5.05 -11.87 6.55
C GLY A 154 -4.03 -11.67 5.42
N PRO A 155 -4.04 -12.46 4.33
CA PRO A 155 -3.04 -12.30 3.26
C PRO A 155 -3.00 -10.90 2.66
N TYR A 156 -1.80 -10.38 2.41
CA TYR A 156 -1.60 -9.02 1.94
C TYR A 156 -0.63 -8.93 0.76
N ILE A 157 -0.66 -7.78 0.06
CA ILE A 157 0.36 -7.37 -0.91
C ILE A 157 0.99 -6.06 -0.41
N LYS A 158 2.30 -6.06 -0.24
CA LYS A 158 3.08 -4.87 0.13
C LYS A 158 4.09 -4.53 -0.97
N ALA A 159 4.30 -3.24 -1.19
CA ALA A 159 5.40 -2.71 -1.96
C ALA A 159 6.47 -2.15 -1.02
N ALA A 160 7.73 -2.29 -1.39
CA ALA A 160 8.85 -1.64 -0.73
C ALA A 160 9.79 -1.05 -1.77
N VAL A 161 10.28 0.14 -1.48
CA VAL A 161 11.08 0.95 -2.39
C VAL A 161 12.29 1.48 -1.64
N THR A 162 13.47 1.19 -2.16
CA THR A 162 14.73 1.83 -1.71
C THR A 162 15.10 2.90 -2.70
N TYR A 163 15.32 4.12 -2.23
CA TYR A 163 15.61 5.28 -3.05
C TYR A 163 16.69 6.16 -2.44
N LYS A 164 17.31 6.96 -3.30
CA LYS A 164 18.25 8.01 -2.95
C LYS A 164 17.55 9.35 -3.09
N LYS A 165 17.38 10.08 -1.99
CA LYS A 165 16.79 11.43 -1.95
C LYS A 165 17.90 12.48 -1.94
N SER A 166 17.91 13.38 -2.93
CA SER A 166 18.65 14.64 -2.89
C SER A 166 17.67 15.81 -2.70
N ASP A 167 18.18 17.04 -2.67
CA ASP A 167 17.34 18.24 -2.52
C ASP A 167 16.38 18.42 -3.71
N ASP A 168 16.81 18.05 -4.92
CA ASP A 168 16.06 18.29 -6.16
C ASP A 168 15.39 17.04 -6.77
N ASP A 169 15.85 15.83 -6.43
CA ASP A 169 15.40 14.61 -7.10
C ASP A 169 15.35 13.38 -6.18
N VAL A 170 14.58 12.39 -6.62
CA VAL A 170 14.48 11.09 -5.97
C VAL A 170 14.76 10.00 -7.00
N ALA A 171 15.85 9.28 -6.79
CA ALA A 171 16.27 8.18 -7.65
C ALA A 171 15.93 6.84 -7.00
N ILE A 172 15.02 6.07 -7.61
CA ILE A 172 14.70 4.72 -7.18
C ILE A 172 15.89 3.80 -7.48
N THR A 173 16.35 3.07 -6.47
CA THR A 173 17.51 2.17 -6.56
C THR A 173 17.13 0.69 -6.49
N SER A 174 16.01 0.39 -5.85
CA SER A 174 15.42 -0.94 -5.78
C SER A 174 13.92 -0.84 -5.50
N SER A 175 13.16 -1.82 -5.97
CA SER A 175 11.74 -1.98 -5.68
C SER A 175 11.36 -3.44 -5.61
N SER A 176 10.49 -3.79 -4.67
CA SER A 176 9.95 -5.14 -4.50
C SER A 176 8.46 -5.09 -4.22
N VAL A 177 7.70 -6.00 -4.82
CA VAL A 177 6.34 -6.34 -4.38
C VAL A 177 6.39 -7.74 -3.78
N TYR A 178 5.86 -7.88 -2.57
CA TYR A 178 5.88 -9.15 -1.84
C TYR A 178 4.53 -9.38 -1.15
N THR A 179 4.32 -10.63 -0.76
CA THR A 179 3.10 -11.07 -0.09
C THR A 179 3.44 -11.85 1.17
N GLY A 180 2.50 -11.89 2.10
CA GLY A 180 2.60 -12.58 3.38
C GLY A 180 1.23 -12.69 4.02
N SER A 181 1.17 -13.35 5.17
CA SER A 181 -0.04 -13.46 5.99
C SER A 181 0.37 -13.47 7.47
N PRO A 182 -0.41 -12.84 8.37
CA PRO A 182 -0.23 -13.01 9.80
C PRO A 182 -0.55 -14.46 10.26
N TYR A 183 -1.24 -15.26 9.44
CA TYR A 183 -1.62 -16.63 9.78
C TYR A 183 -0.80 -17.65 8.98
N LEU A 184 -0.24 -18.63 9.69
CA LEU A 184 0.49 -19.74 9.07
C LEU A 184 -0.46 -20.64 8.26
N GLY A 185 0.05 -21.21 7.17
CA GLY A 185 -0.69 -22.16 6.32
C GLY A 185 -1.47 -21.53 5.17
N ASN A 186 -1.50 -20.20 5.04
CA ASN A 186 -2.09 -19.55 3.86
C ASN A 186 -1.21 -19.67 2.60
N ASP A 187 0.11 -19.83 2.73
CA ASP A 187 1.06 -19.93 1.60
C ASP A 187 0.79 -18.92 0.46
N PRO A 188 0.72 -17.60 0.75
CA PRO A 188 0.32 -16.62 -0.25
C PRO A 188 1.38 -16.47 -1.35
N SER A 189 0.91 -16.29 -2.58
CA SER A 189 1.73 -16.10 -3.76
C SER A 189 1.11 -15.01 -4.64
N PHE A 190 1.94 -14.11 -5.16
CA PHE A 190 1.51 -13.07 -6.09
C PHE A 190 2.18 -13.28 -7.44
N SER A 191 1.38 -13.29 -8.51
CA SER A 191 1.86 -13.37 -9.89
C SER A 191 1.27 -12.25 -10.72
N GLY A 192 2.13 -11.45 -11.35
CA GLY A 192 1.71 -10.34 -12.20
C GLY A 192 2.79 -9.29 -12.38
N ALA A 193 2.37 -8.09 -12.75
CA ALA A 193 3.23 -6.95 -12.96
C ALA A 193 3.23 -6.01 -11.76
N SER A 194 4.32 -5.26 -11.61
CA SER A 194 4.43 -4.14 -10.69
C SER A 194 5.27 -3.03 -11.30
N SER A 195 4.99 -1.79 -10.94
CA SER A 195 5.75 -0.62 -11.38
C SER A 195 6.01 0.33 -10.23
N VAL A 196 7.19 0.96 -10.22
CA VAL A 196 7.52 2.02 -9.28
C VAL A 196 8.13 3.19 -10.04
N SER A 197 7.66 4.41 -9.76
CA SER A 197 8.16 5.63 -10.37
C SER A 197 8.14 6.80 -9.38
N TYR A 198 8.91 7.84 -9.66
CA TYR A 198 8.86 9.11 -8.95
C TYR A 198 8.14 10.14 -9.83
N ASP A 199 7.02 10.67 -9.33
CA ASP A 199 6.26 11.75 -9.93
C ASP A 199 6.85 13.09 -9.50
N LYS A 200 7.51 13.79 -10.42
CA LYS A 200 8.15 15.09 -10.15
C LYS A 200 7.16 16.22 -9.90
N ASP A 201 5.94 16.09 -10.43
CA ASP A 201 4.87 17.07 -10.28
C ASP A 201 4.26 17.01 -8.87
N LYS A 202 3.97 15.80 -8.41
CA LYS A 202 3.42 15.54 -7.06
C LYS A 202 4.50 15.44 -5.99
N LYS A 203 5.76 15.20 -6.39
CA LYS A 203 6.90 14.87 -5.51
C LYS A 203 6.62 13.61 -4.67
N LEU A 204 6.00 12.61 -5.28
CA LEU A 204 5.63 11.33 -4.65
C LEU A 204 6.27 10.15 -5.38
N ILE A 205 6.64 9.11 -4.64
CA ILE A 205 6.89 7.81 -5.23
C ILE A 205 5.55 7.09 -5.39
N ALA A 206 5.24 6.60 -6.57
CA ALA A 206 4.07 5.75 -6.84
C ALA A 206 4.53 4.29 -7.00
N ALA A 207 3.89 3.37 -6.29
CA ALA A 207 4.09 1.93 -6.43
C ALA A 207 2.75 1.26 -6.74
N SER A 208 2.70 0.49 -7.82
CA SER A 208 1.49 -0.17 -8.30
C SER A 208 1.71 -1.65 -8.52
N CYS A 209 0.66 -2.44 -8.33
CA CYS A 209 0.60 -3.85 -8.72
C CYS A 209 -0.60 -4.11 -9.63
N SER A 210 -0.46 -5.10 -10.52
CA SER A 210 -1.54 -5.63 -11.35
C SER A 210 -1.28 -7.12 -11.57
N GLY A 211 -2.00 -7.97 -10.84
CA GLY A 211 -1.76 -9.41 -10.86
C GLY A 211 -2.76 -10.18 -10.01
N THR A 212 -2.50 -11.47 -9.80
CA THR A 212 -3.34 -12.35 -9.01
C THR A 212 -2.62 -12.74 -7.73
N LEU A 213 -3.26 -12.48 -6.58
CA LEU A 213 -2.92 -13.05 -5.29
C LEU A 213 -3.62 -14.40 -5.15
N SER A 214 -2.85 -15.44 -4.87
CA SER A 214 -3.37 -16.78 -4.58
C SER A 214 -2.95 -17.23 -3.20
N PHE A 215 -3.85 -17.81 -2.43
CA PHE A 215 -3.54 -18.37 -1.10
C PHE A 215 -4.51 -19.49 -0.73
N LYS A 216 -4.19 -20.20 0.36
CA LYS A 216 -5.00 -21.28 0.93
C LYS A 216 -5.86 -20.75 2.08
N ASP A 217 -7.12 -21.17 2.10
CA ASP A 217 -8.01 -21.07 3.25
C ASP A 217 -8.50 -22.47 3.62
N GLY A 218 -7.73 -23.14 4.49
CA GLY A 218 -7.87 -24.57 4.74
C GLY A 218 -7.60 -25.39 3.47
N SER A 219 -8.62 -26.13 3.01
CA SER A 219 -8.55 -26.89 1.75
C SER A 219 -8.92 -26.07 0.52
N ARG A 220 -9.42 -24.83 0.69
CA ARG A 220 -9.83 -23.96 -0.43
C ARG A 220 -8.65 -23.19 -0.97
N LYS A 221 -8.61 -23.01 -2.28
CA LYS A 221 -7.72 -22.05 -2.95
C LYS A 221 -8.53 -20.78 -3.22
N VAL A 222 -8.01 -19.63 -2.78
CA VAL A 222 -8.57 -18.31 -3.05
C VAL A 222 -7.69 -17.61 -4.07
N GLU A 223 -8.31 -16.96 -5.05
CA GLU A 223 -7.61 -16.18 -6.07
C GLU A 223 -8.27 -14.80 -6.21
N VAL A 224 -7.48 -13.75 -6.01
CA VAL A 224 -7.94 -12.37 -6.10
C VAL A 224 -7.10 -11.64 -7.12
N THR A 225 -7.72 -11.11 -8.16
CA THR A 225 -7.06 -10.19 -9.09
C THR A 225 -7.01 -8.81 -8.46
N VAL A 226 -5.80 -8.28 -8.27
CA VAL A 226 -5.56 -7.01 -7.57
C VAL A 226 -4.90 -6.01 -8.49
N GLN A 227 -5.50 -4.82 -8.59
CA GLN A 227 -4.95 -3.64 -9.23
C GLN A 227 -5.02 -2.46 -8.27
N LYS A 228 -3.90 -2.09 -7.65
CA LYS A 228 -3.83 -1.04 -6.62
C LYS A 228 -2.61 -0.17 -6.81
N THR A 229 -2.71 1.09 -6.40
CA THR A 229 -1.61 2.06 -6.38
C THR A 229 -1.48 2.67 -4.99
N GLY A 230 -0.26 2.69 -4.48
CA GLY A 230 0.13 3.35 -3.24
C GLY A 230 1.19 4.41 -3.50
N PHE A 231 1.08 5.51 -2.78
CA PHE A 231 1.97 6.66 -2.86
C PHE A 231 2.80 6.79 -1.58
N MET A 232 3.98 7.36 -1.71
CA MET A 232 4.91 7.60 -0.62
C MET A 232 5.51 9.00 -0.73
N ILE A 233 5.43 9.80 0.34
CA ILE A 233 6.26 11.01 0.49
C ILE A 233 7.68 10.54 0.83
N PRO A 234 8.68 10.78 -0.05
CA PRO A 234 10.04 10.29 0.11
C PRO A 234 10.83 10.97 1.24
#